data_AF-A0A061SKH8-F1
#
_entry.id   AF-A0A061SKH8-F1
#
_cell.length_a   1.000
_cell.length_b   1.000
_cell.length_c   1.000
_cell.angle_alpha   90.00
_cell.angle_beta   90.00
_cell.angle_gamma   90.00
#
_symmetry.space_group_name_H-M   'P 1'
#
loop_
_entity.id
_entity.type
_entity.pdbx_description
1 polymer ?
#
loop_
_entity_poly.entity_id
_entity_poly.type
_entity_poly.pdbx_seq_one_letter_code
_entity_poly.pdbx_strand_id
1 'polypeptide(L)'
;MDTSDTGSDNSDGDDPDGDGKAILSDETLERLASKMQAGCSSISAEDLPPHELKALERAAASGRLDRLLDPWHPWWLTEDARQLQLSARGTRLVSEEPSARSGGGGTALLSAVPAAPAEPLPSLKDLTRGAQPSPSLKWHLVDITYAYCCTLRHFDGDCGADPAGAAAFALSLSAVLRGEDCGSDSVLSSGDGLPSAVEAASRLFGIGGRAPAAFGCSDAAALLGAGRPAVVCALWDLRCTITAALEVTQGAGHVPTGGSTGESGKRVEAKKPDGPCDRKHRRKLIAAQRKLLFFTAWANEQRNDVFSLLEERCSDTWNSLATTFSVSNTAVEKEGILLQP
;
A
#
# COMPACT_ATOMS: atom_id res chain seq x y z
N MET A 1 50.43 -44.95 -40.18
CA MET A 1 49.05 -44.45 -40.23
C MET A 1 48.19 -45.54 -39.63
N ASP A 2 47.66 -45.46 -38.42
CA ASP A 2 47.73 -44.46 -37.36
C ASP A 2 47.20 -45.11 -36.07
N THR A 3 47.82 -44.73 -34.95
CA THR A 3 47.33 -44.52 -33.56
C THR A 3 46.31 -45.51 -32.96
N SER A 4 46.55 -46.20 -31.82
CA SER A 4 46.59 -45.68 -30.42
C SER A 4 45.42 -44.70 -30.12
N ASP A 5 44.74 -44.64 -28.99
CA ASP A 5 45.05 -45.02 -27.62
C ASP A 5 43.75 -44.92 -26.79
N THR A 6 43.80 -45.54 -25.62
CA THR A 6 43.00 -45.42 -24.39
C THR A 6 41.90 -44.35 -24.26
N GLY A 7 40.83 -44.77 -23.59
CA GLY A 7 39.72 -43.94 -23.16
C GLY A 7 40.08 -42.82 -22.21
N SER A 8 39.22 -41.81 -22.23
CA SER A 8 39.06 -40.85 -21.16
C SER A 8 37.58 -40.76 -20.84
N ASP A 9 37.25 -41.35 -19.70
CA ASP A 9 36.11 -41.07 -18.85
C ASP A 9 35.99 -39.54 -18.68
N ASN A 10 34.84 -38.98 -19.07
CA ASN A 10 34.40 -37.68 -18.61
C ASN A 10 32.94 -37.84 -18.21
N SER A 11 32.76 -37.92 -16.90
CA SER A 11 31.49 -37.84 -16.21
C SER A 11 30.83 -36.49 -16.47
N ASP A 12 29.82 -36.45 -17.34
CA ASP A 12 28.81 -35.38 -17.31
C ASP A 12 27.90 -35.63 -16.11
N GLY A 13 28.41 -35.27 -14.94
CA GLY A 13 27.60 -35.01 -13.77
C GLY A 13 26.82 -33.73 -14.00
N ASP A 14 25.60 -33.86 -14.53
CA ASP A 14 24.58 -32.83 -14.40
C ASP A 14 24.22 -32.71 -12.91
N ASP A 15 24.99 -31.91 -12.17
CA ASP A 15 24.65 -31.41 -10.84
C ASP A 15 23.48 -30.42 -10.99
N PRO A 16 22.26 -30.75 -10.52
CA PRO A 16 21.11 -29.87 -10.67
C PRO A 16 20.99 -28.85 -9.53
N ASP A 17 22.01 -28.63 -8.69
CA ASP A 17 21.92 -27.75 -7.52
C ASP A 17 23.22 -26.96 -7.24
N GLY A 18 23.71 -26.25 -8.28
CA GLY A 18 24.75 -25.24 -8.12
C GLY A 18 24.25 -24.01 -7.36
N ASP A 19 24.43 -24.02 -6.04
CA ASP A 19 24.06 -22.99 -5.04
C ASP A 19 24.81 -21.64 -5.18
N GLY A 20 25.18 -21.26 -6.40
CA GLY A 20 25.96 -20.05 -6.69
C GLY A 20 25.66 -19.37 -8.03
N LYS A 21 24.69 -19.87 -8.81
CA LYS A 21 24.33 -19.20 -10.08
C LYS A 21 23.55 -17.93 -9.79
N ALA A 22 24.14 -16.78 -10.17
CA ALA A 22 23.50 -15.47 -10.12
C ALA A 22 22.13 -15.52 -10.81
N ILE A 23 21.14 -14.87 -10.19
CA ILE A 23 19.73 -14.88 -10.64
C ILE A 23 19.58 -14.17 -11.99
N LEU A 24 20.38 -13.12 -12.17
CA LEU A 24 20.48 -12.28 -13.36
C LEU A 24 21.92 -12.36 -13.87
N SER A 25 22.11 -12.31 -15.19
CA SER A 25 23.43 -12.17 -15.80
C SER A 25 24.03 -10.79 -15.52
N ASP A 26 25.36 -10.72 -15.50
CA ASP A 26 26.10 -9.45 -15.36
C ASP A 26 25.73 -8.46 -16.48
N GLU A 27 25.50 -8.97 -17.70
CA GLU A 27 25.05 -8.18 -18.86
C GLU A 27 23.68 -7.51 -18.62
N THR A 28 22.73 -8.24 -18.04
CA THR A 28 21.43 -7.66 -17.65
C THR A 28 21.59 -6.65 -16.51
N LEU A 29 22.43 -6.93 -15.52
CA LEU A 29 22.70 -6.01 -14.41
C LEU A 29 23.32 -4.69 -14.90
N GLU A 30 24.31 -4.75 -15.78
CA GLU A 30 24.95 -3.56 -16.37
C GLU A 30 23.97 -2.74 -17.21
N ARG A 31 23.09 -3.42 -17.96
CA ARG A 31 22.04 -2.77 -18.75
C ARG A 31 21.01 -2.08 -17.86
N LEU A 32 20.56 -2.73 -16.80
CA LEU A 32 19.63 -2.15 -15.82
C LEU A 32 20.28 -0.97 -15.07
N ALA A 33 21.52 -1.11 -14.62
CA ALA A 33 22.28 -0.05 -13.96
C ALA A 33 22.47 1.17 -14.88
N SER A 34 22.79 0.94 -16.15
CA SER A 34 22.90 2.01 -17.16
C SER A 34 21.56 2.73 -17.38
N LYS A 35 20.45 1.99 -17.38
CA LYS A 35 19.11 2.55 -17.52
C LYS A 35 18.73 3.42 -16.30
N MET A 36 19.09 3.00 -15.09
CA MET A 36 18.91 3.80 -13.88
C MET A 36 19.77 5.08 -13.91
N GLN A 37 21.03 4.98 -14.31
CA GLN A 37 21.93 6.14 -14.40
C GLN A 37 21.52 7.13 -15.50
N ALA A 38 20.87 6.65 -16.56
CA ALA A 38 20.32 7.48 -17.63
C ALA A 38 19.05 8.26 -17.22
N GLY A 39 18.64 8.19 -15.94
CA GLY A 39 17.47 8.91 -15.42
C GLY A 39 16.14 8.27 -15.80
N CYS A 40 16.14 7.02 -16.27
CA CYS A 40 14.91 6.28 -16.46
C CYS A 40 14.36 5.87 -15.09
N SER A 41 13.25 6.48 -14.68
CA SER A 41 12.67 6.31 -13.35
C SER A 41 11.91 5.00 -13.14
N SER A 42 11.83 4.13 -14.16
CA SER A 42 11.18 2.82 -14.02
C SER A 42 11.94 1.71 -14.75
N ILE A 43 12.26 0.67 -13.98
CA ILE A 43 12.64 -0.65 -14.48
C ILE A 43 11.37 -1.49 -14.48
N SER A 44 11.05 -2.15 -15.59
CA SER A 44 9.90 -3.05 -15.69
C SER A 44 10.33 -4.49 -15.92
N ALA A 45 9.43 -5.45 -15.66
CA ALA A 45 9.68 -6.88 -15.93
C ALA A 45 10.01 -7.16 -17.42
N GLU A 46 9.58 -6.28 -18.32
CA GLU A 46 9.82 -6.35 -19.76
C GLU A 46 11.28 -6.04 -20.13
N ASP A 47 12.03 -5.39 -19.22
CA ASP A 47 13.46 -5.15 -19.39
C ASP A 47 14.28 -6.44 -19.22
N LEU A 48 13.72 -7.46 -18.57
CA LEU A 48 14.39 -8.74 -18.37
C LEU A 48 14.10 -9.70 -19.53
N PRO A 49 15.11 -10.47 -19.99
CA PRO A 49 14.87 -11.55 -20.93
C PRO A 49 13.99 -12.64 -20.27
N PRO A 50 13.10 -13.32 -21.03
CA PRO A 50 12.08 -14.21 -20.44
C PRO A 50 12.61 -15.36 -19.58
N HIS A 51 13.84 -15.81 -19.84
CA HIS A 51 14.47 -16.88 -19.05
C HIS A 51 14.99 -16.38 -17.70
N GLU A 52 15.49 -15.15 -17.62
CA GLU A 52 15.90 -14.51 -16.36
C GLU A 52 14.69 -14.09 -15.53
N LEU A 53 13.62 -13.60 -16.17
CA LEU A 53 12.37 -13.34 -15.47
C LEU A 53 11.83 -14.61 -14.79
N LYS A 54 11.80 -15.73 -15.50
CA LYS A 54 11.42 -17.03 -14.91
C LYS A 54 12.37 -17.50 -13.80
N ALA A 55 13.66 -17.18 -13.90
CA ALA A 55 14.63 -17.52 -12.86
C ALA A 55 14.43 -16.64 -11.61
N LEU A 56 14.10 -15.36 -11.81
CA LEU A 56 13.74 -14.41 -10.75
C LEU A 56 12.44 -14.82 -10.06
N GLU A 57 11.40 -15.16 -10.81
CA GLU A 57 10.12 -15.67 -10.28
C GLU A 57 10.32 -16.95 -9.46
N ARG A 58 11.16 -17.89 -9.95
CA ARG A 58 11.52 -19.09 -9.19
C ARG A 58 12.30 -18.76 -7.92
N ALA A 59 13.25 -17.82 -8.00
CA ALA A 59 14.00 -17.38 -6.83
C ALA A 59 13.08 -16.71 -5.79
N ALA A 60 12.11 -15.90 -6.24
CA ALA A 60 11.08 -15.30 -5.39
C ALA A 60 10.23 -16.38 -4.71
N ALA A 61 9.71 -17.34 -5.48
CA ALA A 61 8.90 -18.43 -4.95
C ALA A 61 9.66 -19.35 -3.98
N SER A 62 10.97 -19.53 -4.18
CA SER A 62 11.84 -20.31 -3.29
C SER A 62 12.28 -19.56 -2.02
N GLY A 63 11.94 -18.28 -1.87
CA GLY A 63 12.42 -17.44 -0.76
C GLY A 63 13.90 -17.07 -0.84
N ARG A 64 14.61 -17.39 -1.93
CA ARG A 64 16.03 -17.03 -2.11
C ARG A 64 16.24 -15.52 -2.18
N LEU A 65 15.22 -14.76 -2.60
CA LEU A 65 15.24 -13.30 -2.62
C LEU A 65 15.03 -12.65 -1.24
N ASP A 66 14.49 -13.38 -0.26
CA ASP A 66 14.16 -12.84 1.07
C ASP A 66 15.40 -12.31 1.80
N ARG A 67 16.57 -12.93 1.58
CA ARG A 67 17.84 -12.50 2.19
C ARG A 67 18.45 -11.27 1.54
N LEU A 68 17.94 -10.86 0.38
CA LEU A 68 18.48 -9.76 -0.43
C LEU A 68 17.61 -8.50 -0.37
N LEU A 69 16.41 -8.61 0.20
CA LEU A 69 15.44 -7.52 0.27
C LEU A 69 15.18 -7.19 1.74
N ASP A 70 15.29 -5.91 2.09
CA ASP A 70 14.81 -5.44 3.37
C ASP A 70 13.27 -5.44 3.34
N PRO A 71 12.58 -6.04 4.33
CA PRO A 71 11.13 -6.01 4.36
C PRO A 71 10.65 -4.56 4.51
N TRP A 72 9.57 -4.23 3.81
CA TRP A 72 8.93 -2.92 4.00
C TRP A 72 8.40 -2.80 5.43
N HIS A 73 8.81 -1.72 6.11
CA HIS A 73 8.37 -1.43 7.46
C HIS A 73 7.28 -0.36 7.42
N PRO A 74 6.08 -0.64 7.97
CA PRO A 74 5.03 0.35 7.98
C PRO A 74 5.42 1.60 8.76
N TRP A 75 5.25 2.76 8.14
CA TRP A 75 5.70 4.03 8.70
C TRP A 75 5.00 4.37 10.02
N TRP A 76 3.76 3.90 10.23
CA TRP A 76 3.03 4.13 11.49
C TRP A 76 3.61 3.40 12.71
N LEU A 77 4.54 2.46 12.50
CA LEU A 77 5.26 1.79 13.58
C LEU A 77 6.54 2.52 13.98
N THR A 78 6.95 3.56 13.24
CA THR A 78 8.18 4.29 13.51
C THR A 78 7.97 5.36 14.58
N GLU A 79 9.06 5.78 15.21
CA GLU A 79 9.04 6.89 16.16
C GLU A 79 8.68 8.22 15.48
N ASP A 80 9.09 8.39 14.20
CA ASP A 80 8.73 9.56 13.40
C ASP A 80 7.21 9.78 13.35
N ALA A 81 6.42 8.71 13.21
CA ALA A 81 4.96 8.79 13.20
C ALA A 81 4.39 9.33 14.52
N ARG A 82 5.00 8.96 15.66
CA ARG A 82 4.58 9.41 17.00
C ARG A 82 4.97 10.84 17.29
N GLN A 83 6.06 11.31 16.68
CA GLN A 83 6.57 12.66 16.87
C GLN A 83 6.00 13.68 15.88
N LEU A 84 5.13 13.25 14.96
CA LEU A 84 4.49 14.15 13.99
C LEU A 84 3.76 15.31 14.67
N GLN A 85 4.00 16.52 14.18
CA GLN A 85 3.31 17.73 14.61
C GLN A 85 2.58 18.36 13.43
N LEU A 86 1.26 18.52 13.56
CA LEU A 86 0.43 19.26 12.61
C LEU A 86 -0.15 20.50 13.26
N SER A 87 -0.31 21.56 12.47
CA SER A 87 -1.04 22.75 12.88
C SER A 87 -2.50 22.40 13.21
N ALA A 88 -3.21 23.33 13.84
CA ALA A 88 -4.65 23.20 14.07
C ALA A 88 -5.45 23.04 12.76
N ARG A 89 -4.87 23.46 11.63
CA ARG A 89 -5.46 23.31 10.29
C ARG A 89 -4.93 22.11 9.50
N GLY A 90 -4.17 21.22 10.15
CA GLY A 90 -3.70 19.96 9.55
C GLY A 90 -2.48 20.06 8.64
N THR A 91 -1.84 21.23 8.54
CA THR A 91 -0.58 21.39 7.78
C THR A 91 0.63 20.95 8.61
N ARG A 92 1.68 20.41 7.98
CA ARG A 92 2.91 19.98 8.68
C ARG A 92 3.56 21.18 9.36
N LEU A 93 3.81 21.08 10.66
CA LEU A 93 4.69 22.01 11.36
C LEU A 93 6.12 21.52 11.11
N VAL A 94 6.92 22.31 10.41
CA VAL A 94 8.35 22.05 10.30
C VAL A 94 8.93 22.21 11.71
N SER A 95 9.26 21.09 12.35
CA SER A 95 10.12 21.15 13.54
C SER A 95 11.53 21.42 13.04
N GLU A 96 12.08 22.58 13.40
CA GLU A 96 13.52 22.78 13.26
C GLU A 96 14.23 21.70 14.09
N GLU A 97 15.15 20.99 13.44
CA GLU A 97 15.99 19.88 13.95
C GLU A 97 16.46 20.00 15.42
N PRO A 98 16.89 18.86 15.99
CA PRO A 98 18.26 18.87 16.49
C PRO A 98 19.13 17.77 15.88
N SER A 99 20.14 18.25 15.14
CA SER A 99 21.53 17.79 15.15
C SER A 99 21.92 16.63 14.23
N ALA A 100 22.40 16.99 13.04
CA ALA A 100 23.84 16.94 12.71
C ALA A 100 24.71 15.95 13.52
N ARG A 101 24.41 14.65 13.46
CA ARG A 101 25.33 13.56 13.82
C ARG A 101 25.12 12.33 12.94
N SER A 102 25.46 12.46 11.66
CA SER A 102 26.18 11.39 10.97
C SER A 102 26.84 11.97 9.72
N GLY A 103 28.16 12.13 9.77
CA GLY A 103 28.96 12.39 8.58
C GLY A 103 28.97 11.12 7.74
N GLY A 104 28.22 11.14 6.65
CA GLY A 104 28.23 10.11 5.62
C GLY A 104 27.31 10.56 4.52
N GLY A 105 27.87 10.90 3.35
CA GLY A 105 27.10 11.27 2.16
C GLY A 105 26.20 10.12 1.75
N GLY A 106 24.95 10.19 2.17
CA GLY A 106 23.85 9.36 1.72
C GLY A 106 22.72 10.31 1.35
N THR A 107 22.17 10.13 0.16
CA THR A 107 20.92 10.72 -0.31
C THR A 107 19.95 10.90 0.86
N ALA A 108 19.42 12.12 1.03
CA ALA A 108 18.38 12.40 2.02
C ALA A 108 17.34 11.29 1.99
N LEU A 109 17.34 10.41 2.99
CA LEU A 109 16.35 9.37 3.15
C LEU A 109 15.02 10.10 3.26
N LEU A 110 14.24 10.07 2.17
CA LEU A 110 12.90 10.62 2.12
C LEU A 110 12.17 10.05 3.33
N SER A 111 11.69 10.92 4.22
CA SER A 111 10.97 10.51 5.42
C SER A 111 9.93 9.44 5.04
N ALA A 112 10.00 8.27 5.66
CA ALA A 112 9.09 7.16 5.38
C ALA A 112 7.61 7.52 5.67
N VAL A 113 7.39 8.61 6.41
CA VAL A 113 6.07 9.15 6.72
C VAL A 113 5.52 9.92 5.51
N PRO A 114 4.27 9.63 5.08
CA PRO A 114 3.62 10.35 4.01
C PRO A 114 3.54 11.86 4.24
N ALA A 115 3.46 12.61 3.13
CA ALA A 115 3.30 14.05 3.20
C ALA A 115 1.96 14.45 3.83
N ALA A 116 2.00 15.44 4.73
CA ALA A 116 0.78 16.06 5.26
C ALA A 116 0.14 16.97 4.19
N PRO A 117 -1.14 17.38 4.38
CA PRO A 117 -1.76 18.41 3.55
C PRO A 117 -0.88 19.67 3.44
N ALA A 118 -0.56 20.06 2.19
CA ALA A 118 0.18 21.28 1.93
C ALA A 118 -0.66 22.54 2.19
N GLU A 119 -1.96 22.45 1.90
CA GLU A 119 -2.93 23.51 2.14
C GLU A 119 -3.71 23.27 3.44
N PRO A 120 -4.12 24.34 4.15
CA PRO A 120 -4.97 24.22 5.33
C PRO A 120 -6.28 23.47 5.03
N LEU A 121 -6.63 22.52 5.88
CA LEU A 121 -7.88 21.78 5.76
C LEU A 121 -9.08 22.72 5.95
N PRO A 122 -10.17 22.55 5.18
CA PRO A 122 -11.42 23.26 5.41
C PRO A 122 -12.02 22.83 6.75
N SER A 123 -12.81 23.71 7.37
CA SER A 123 -13.50 23.34 8.61
C SER A 123 -14.65 22.36 8.33
N LEU A 124 -14.96 21.50 9.29
CA LEU A 124 -16.11 20.61 9.21
C LEU A 124 -17.41 21.35 8.98
N LYS A 125 -17.57 22.52 9.61
CA LYS A 125 -18.78 23.34 9.49
C LYS A 125 -19.02 23.78 8.04
N ASP A 126 -17.95 24.08 7.31
CA ASP A 126 -18.03 24.47 5.90
C ASP A 126 -18.43 23.27 5.02
N LEU A 127 -17.93 22.08 5.35
CA LEU A 127 -18.23 20.84 4.61
C LEU A 127 -19.65 20.33 4.87
N THR A 128 -20.15 20.42 6.10
CA THR A 128 -21.50 19.95 6.48
C THR A 128 -22.59 20.99 6.31
N ARG A 129 -22.23 22.22 5.89
CA ARG A 129 -23.16 23.38 5.83
C ARG A 129 -23.88 23.59 7.17
N GLY A 130 -23.16 23.41 8.27
CA GLY A 130 -23.68 23.59 9.63
C GLY A 130 -24.49 22.41 10.21
N ALA A 131 -24.66 21.31 9.47
CA ALA A 131 -25.24 20.09 10.04
C ALA A 131 -24.28 19.42 11.02
N GLN A 132 -24.82 18.85 12.10
CA GLN A 132 -24.00 18.07 13.03
C GLN A 132 -23.53 16.76 12.38
N PRO A 133 -22.23 16.43 12.47
CA PRO A 133 -21.71 15.16 11.99
C PRO A 133 -22.33 13.96 12.74
N SER A 134 -22.48 12.83 12.05
CA SER A 134 -23.01 11.60 12.66
C SER A 134 -22.09 11.10 13.79
N PRO A 135 -22.63 10.63 14.94
CA PRO A 135 -21.84 9.98 15.99
C PRO A 135 -21.08 8.74 15.53
N SER A 136 -21.51 8.12 14.42
CA SER A 136 -20.90 6.90 13.86
C SER A 136 -19.59 7.13 13.10
N LEU A 137 -19.20 8.39 12.86
CA LEU A 137 -17.99 8.73 12.08
C LEU A 137 -16.72 8.12 12.66
N LYS A 138 -16.63 8.00 13.98
CA LYS A 138 -15.48 7.36 14.64
C LYS A 138 -15.31 5.89 14.24
N TRP A 139 -16.42 5.16 14.03
CA TRP A 139 -16.37 3.77 13.58
C TRP A 139 -16.08 3.67 12.09
N HIS A 140 -16.55 4.64 11.30
CA HIS A 140 -16.20 4.73 9.89
C HIS A 140 -14.71 5.02 9.70
N LEU A 141 -14.10 5.78 10.62
CA LEU A 141 -12.66 6.00 10.60
C LEU A 141 -11.89 4.69 10.77
N VAL A 142 -12.33 3.78 11.64
CA VAL A 142 -11.72 2.45 11.81
C VAL A 142 -11.76 1.62 10.52
N ASP A 143 -12.89 1.61 9.82
CA ASP A 143 -13.02 0.95 8.51
C ASP A 143 -12.02 1.52 7.48
N ILE A 144 -11.86 2.84 7.46
CA ILE A 144 -10.93 3.51 6.53
C ILE A 144 -9.47 3.28 6.90
N THR A 145 -9.08 3.40 8.18
CA THR A 145 -7.68 3.20 8.61
C THR A 145 -7.25 1.75 8.46
N TYR A 146 -8.15 0.80 8.74
CA TYR A 146 -7.93 -0.61 8.45
C TYR A 146 -7.69 -0.87 6.95
N ALA A 147 -8.56 -0.32 6.09
CA ALA A 147 -8.41 -0.46 4.65
C ALA A 147 -7.10 0.17 4.14
N TYR A 148 -6.71 1.33 4.68
CA TYR A 148 -5.43 1.98 4.36
C TYR A 148 -4.23 1.09 4.71
N CYS A 149 -4.17 0.59 5.95
CA CYS A 149 -3.06 -0.25 6.41
C CYS A 149 -2.94 -1.53 5.59
N CYS A 150 -4.06 -2.21 5.31
CA CYS A 150 -4.07 -3.40 4.46
C CYS A 150 -3.65 -3.09 3.03
N THR A 151 -4.06 -1.94 2.49
CA THR A 151 -3.65 -1.52 1.14
C THR A 151 -2.15 -1.32 1.07
N LEU A 152 -1.55 -0.55 1.99
CA LEU A 152 -0.10 -0.37 1.95
C LEU A 152 0.68 -1.66 2.18
N ARG A 153 0.20 -2.59 3.01
CA ARG A 153 0.81 -3.92 3.12
C ARG A 153 0.72 -4.74 1.84
N HIS A 154 -0.37 -4.61 1.09
CA HIS A 154 -0.53 -5.33 -0.18
C HIS A 154 0.41 -4.82 -1.27
N PHE A 155 0.79 -3.54 -1.21
CA PHE A 155 1.63 -2.85 -2.18
C PHE A 155 3.04 -2.53 -1.65
N ASP A 156 3.46 -3.15 -0.53
CA ASP A 156 4.77 -2.92 0.11
C ASP A 156 5.14 -1.43 0.29
N GLY A 157 4.13 -0.61 0.60
CA GLY A 157 4.26 0.83 0.78
C GLY A 157 4.25 1.66 -0.52
N ASP A 158 4.38 1.04 -1.69
CA ASP A 158 4.42 1.73 -3.00
C ASP A 158 3.09 1.59 -3.76
N CYS A 159 2.09 2.34 -3.31
CA CYS A 159 0.85 2.53 -4.07
C CYS A 159 1.05 3.34 -5.37
N GLY A 160 2.22 3.95 -5.58
CA GLY A 160 2.53 4.77 -6.75
C GLY A 160 2.81 3.94 -8.00
N ALA A 161 3.32 2.72 -7.83
CA ALA A 161 3.55 1.76 -8.92
C ALA A 161 2.25 1.33 -9.63
N ASP A 162 1.17 1.11 -8.87
CA ASP A 162 -0.16 0.84 -9.42
C ASP A 162 -1.26 1.57 -8.62
N PRO A 163 -1.48 2.88 -8.90
CA PRO A 163 -2.49 3.66 -8.20
C PRO A 163 -3.91 3.13 -8.43
N ALA A 164 -4.19 2.58 -9.61
CA ALA A 164 -5.51 2.07 -9.96
C ALA A 164 -5.84 0.79 -9.18
N GLY A 165 -4.89 -0.15 -9.10
CA GLY A 165 -4.99 -1.34 -8.27
C GLY A 165 -5.08 -1.00 -6.79
N ALA A 166 -4.24 -0.08 -6.29
CA ALA A 166 -4.27 0.36 -4.90
C ALA A 166 -5.62 0.99 -4.51
N ALA A 167 -6.16 1.87 -5.35
CA ALA A 167 -7.48 2.45 -5.13
C ALA A 167 -8.60 1.39 -5.19
N ALA A 168 -8.52 0.44 -6.13
CA ALA A 168 -9.49 -0.64 -6.22
C ALA A 168 -9.47 -1.56 -4.99
N PHE A 169 -8.28 -1.87 -4.48
CA PHE A 169 -8.07 -2.66 -3.26
C PHE A 169 -8.61 -1.94 -2.01
N ALA A 170 -8.30 -0.65 -1.85
CA ALA A 170 -8.84 0.14 -0.75
C ALA A 170 -10.39 0.20 -0.77
N LEU A 171 -10.99 0.37 -1.96
CA LEU A 171 -12.44 0.39 -2.13
C LEU A 171 -13.09 -0.99 -1.92
N SER A 172 -12.39 -2.08 -2.21
CA SER A 172 -12.89 -3.45 -1.99
C SER A 172 -12.84 -3.86 -0.52
N LEU A 173 -12.02 -3.18 0.29
CA LEU A 173 -11.97 -3.33 1.75
C LEU A 173 -12.97 -2.44 2.49
N SER A 174 -13.00 -1.15 2.17
CA SER A 174 -13.80 -0.18 2.91
C SER A 174 -15.23 -0.10 2.40
N ALA A 175 -16.20 -0.49 3.23
CA ALA A 175 -17.61 -0.27 2.94
C ALA A 175 -17.94 1.24 2.92
N VAL A 176 -17.28 2.00 3.79
CA VAL A 176 -17.43 3.46 3.89
C VAL A 176 -17.02 4.13 2.58
N LEU A 177 -15.85 3.84 2.03
CA LEU A 177 -15.37 4.49 0.80
C LEU A 177 -16.18 4.09 -0.44
N ARG A 178 -16.69 2.86 -0.48
CA ARG A 178 -17.53 2.36 -1.57
C ARG A 178 -18.86 3.10 -1.71
N GLY A 179 -19.39 3.59 -0.58
CA GLY A 179 -20.64 4.38 -0.55
C GLY A 179 -21.87 3.58 -0.97
N GLU A 180 -21.91 2.29 -0.63
CA GLU A 180 -23.10 1.48 -0.80
C GLU A 180 -24.05 1.73 0.37
N ASP A 181 -25.30 2.12 0.07
CA ASP A 181 -26.43 2.14 1.02
C ASP A 181 -26.84 0.69 1.35
N CYS A 182 -25.89 -0.13 1.77
CA CYS A 182 -26.23 -1.42 2.34
C CYS A 182 -26.75 -1.17 3.76
N GLY A 183 -27.65 -2.01 4.25
CA GLY A 183 -28.07 -2.02 5.66
C GLY A 183 -26.94 -2.21 6.68
N SER A 184 -25.68 -2.13 6.25
CA SER A 184 -24.44 -2.01 7.02
C SER A 184 -24.30 -0.72 7.80
N ASP A 185 -25.12 0.32 7.55
CA ASP A 185 -25.09 1.53 8.38
C ASP A 185 -25.36 1.21 9.87
N SER A 186 -26.15 0.17 10.18
CA SER A 186 -26.33 -0.30 11.56
C SER A 186 -25.09 -1.00 12.13
N VAL A 187 -24.41 -1.79 11.30
CA VAL A 187 -23.20 -2.58 11.64
C VAL A 187 -22.01 -1.64 11.87
N LEU A 188 -21.84 -0.65 11.00
CA LEU A 188 -20.82 0.39 11.12
C LEU A 188 -21.13 1.35 12.26
N SER A 189 -22.41 1.66 12.54
CA SER A 189 -22.79 2.52 13.67
C SER A 189 -22.48 1.92 15.05
N SER A 190 -22.31 0.60 15.12
CA SER A 190 -22.02 -0.13 16.36
C SER A 190 -20.54 -0.48 16.54
N GLY A 191 -19.68 -0.15 15.57
CA GLY A 191 -18.27 -0.56 15.60
C GLY A 191 -18.05 -2.05 15.31
N ASP A 192 -19.04 -2.74 14.75
CA ASP A 192 -19.01 -4.17 14.39
C ASP A 192 -18.69 -4.39 12.90
N GLY A 193 -18.36 -3.33 12.16
CA GLY A 193 -17.95 -3.43 10.76
C GLY A 193 -16.56 -4.02 10.56
N LEU A 194 -15.68 -3.94 11.56
CA LEU A 194 -14.28 -4.36 11.44
C LEU A 194 -14.12 -5.87 11.15
N PRO A 195 -14.83 -6.80 11.83
CA PRO A 195 -14.79 -8.21 11.47
C PRO A 195 -15.19 -8.50 10.01
N SER A 196 -16.17 -7.77 9.47
CA SER A 196 -16.56 -7.92 8.07
C SER A 196 -15.47 -7.44 7.10
N ALA A 197 -14.76 -6.36 7.45
CA ALA A 197 -13.62 -5.87 6.68
C ALA A 197 -12.42 -6.84 6.73
N VAL A 198 -12.20 -7.49 7.88
CA VAL A 198 -11.18 -8.55 8.04
C VAL A 198 -11.48 -9.77 7.18
N GLU A 199 -12.73 -10.20 7.13
CA GLU A 199 -13.14 -11.31 6.27
C GLU A 199 -12.99 -10.96 4.78
N ALA A 200 -13.33 -9.72 4.39
CA ALA A 200 -13.12 -9.24 3.03
C ALA A 200 -11.62 -9.22 2.65
N ALA A 201 -10.77 -8.70 3.54
CA ALA A 201 -9.31 -8.69 3.35
C ALA A 201 -8.74 -10.10 3.24
N SER A 202 -9.20 -11.03 4.08
CA SER A 202 -8.73 -12.42 4.06
C SER A 202 -8.92 -13.07 2.68
N ARG A 203 -10.02 -12.74 1.99
CA ARG A 203 -10.31 -13.23 0.64
C ARG A 203 -9.46 -12.55 -0.43
N LEU A 204 -9.20 -11.25 -0.28
CA LEU A 204 -8.42 -10.46 -1.23
C LEU A 204 -6.93 -10.81 -1.19
N PHE A 205 -6.38 -11.10 -0.01
CA PHE A 205 -5.00 -11.58 0.14
C PHE A 205 -4.82 -13.04 -0.35
N GLY A 206 -5.90 -13.76 -0.63
CA GLY A 206 -5.85 -15.12 -1.17
C GLY A 206 -5.44 -16.19 -0.14
N ILE A 207 -4.72 -17.21 -0.58
CA ILE A 207 -4.30 -18.34 0.27
C ILE A 207 -3.36 -17.83 1.36
N GLY A 208 -3.66 -18.13 2.62
CA GLY A 208 -2.92 -17.59 3.77
C GLY A 208 -3.33 -16.18 4.18
N GLY A 209 -4.28 -15.56 3.48
CA GLY A 209 -4.69 -14.16 3.65
C GLY A 209 -5.31 -13.80 5.01
N ARG A 210 -5.67 -14.78 5.83
CA ARG A 210 -6.25 -14.54 7.17
C ARG A 210 -5.27 -13.86 8.13
N ALA A 211 -4.00 -14.26 8.10
CA ALA A 211 -2.97 -13.65 8.94
C ALA A 211 -2.73 -12.17 8.58
N PRO A 212 -2.40 -11.78 7.32
CA PRO A 212 -2.20 -10.38 6.96
C PRO A 212 -3.46 -9.54 7.16
N ALA A 213 -4.66 -10.09 6.91
CA ALA A 213 -5.91 -9.41 7.23
C ALA A 213 -6.04 -9.10 8.73
N ALA A 214 -5.71 -10.05 9.60
CA ALA A 214 -5.75 -9.82 11.04
C ALA A 214 -4.67 -8.82 11.48
N PHE A 215 -3.45 -8.89 10.93
CA PHE A 215 -2.39 -7.91 11.22
C PHE A 215 -2.83 -6.48 10.89
N GLY A 216 -3.67 -6.30 9.86
CA GLY A 216 -4.30 -5.02 9.56
C GLY A 216 -5.04 -4.37 10.74
N CYS A 217 -5.59 -5.16 11.68
CA CYS A 217 -6.17 -4.62 12.91
C CYS A 217 -5.11 -4.07 13.87
N SER A 218 -3.99 -4.77 14.03
CA SER A 218 -2.86 -4.29 14.83
C SER A 218 -2.24 -3.04 14.22
N ASP A 219 -2.17 -2.96 12.90
CA ASP A 219 -1.68 -1.77 12.19
C ASP A 219 -2.62 -0.57 12.37
N ALA A 220 -3.92 -0.80 12.20
CA ALA A 220 -4.92 0.24 12.43
C ALA A 220 -4.86 0.75 13.87
N ALA A 221 -4.68 -0.15 14.85
CA ALA A 221 -4.48 0.23 16.25
C ALA A 221 -3.22 1.09 16.42
N ALA A 222 -2.07 0.66 15.90
CA ALA A 222 -0.83 1.42 16.00
C ALA A 222 -0.91 2.80 15.33
N LEU A 223 -1.54 2.89 14.16
CA LEU A 223 -1.78 4.15 13.45
C LEU A 223 -2.70 5.09 14.24
N LEU A 224 -3.77 4.56 14.83
CA LEU A 224 -4.68 5.34 15.68
C LEU A 224 -3.97 5.79 16.97
N GLY A 225 -3.16 4.92 17.58
CA GLY A 225 -2.37 5.23 18.78
C GLY A 225 -1.27 6.26 18.55
N ALA A 226 -0.75 6.37 17.33
CA ALA A 226 0.14 7.47 16.93
C ALA A 226 -0.59 8.85 16.90
N GLY A 227 -1.92 8.85 16.98
CA GLY A 227 -2.74 10.02 17.25
C GLY A 227 -3.11 10.85 16.01
N ARG A 228 -3.71 12.02 16.27
CA ARG A 228 -4.27 12.91 15.22
C ARG A 228 -3.31 13.14 14.04
N PRO A 229 -2.02 13.50 14.25
CA PRO A 229 -1.12 13.80 13.14
C PRO A 229 -0.95 12.65 12.16
N ALA A 230 -0.70 11.44 12.68
CA ALA A 230 -0.53 10.24 11.88
C ALA A 230 -1.81 9.89 11.10
N VAL A 231 -2.96 9.92 11.77
CA VAL A 231 -4.25 9.65 11.11
C VAL A 231 -4.55 10.64 9.98
N VAL A 232 -4.26 11.93 10.18
CA VAL A 232 -4.43 12.94 9.12
C VAL A 232 -3.51 12.67 7.93
N CYS A 233 -2.25 12.33 8.16
CA CYS A 233 -1.31 11.95 7.10
C CYS A 233 -1.78 10.71 6.34
N ALA A 234 -2.21 9.65 7.05
CA ALA A 234 -2.72 8.42 6.44
C ALA A 234 -3.95 8.67 5.53
N LEU A 235 -4.93 9.43 6.02
CA LEU A 235 -6.13 9.76 5.24
C LEU A 235 -5.79 10.62 4.01
N TRP A 236 -4.83 11.53 4.16
CA TRP A 236 -4.37 12.37 3.06
C TRP A 236 -3.61 11.57 2.01
N ASP A 237 -2.74 10.65 2.44
CA ASP A 237 -1.99 9.75 1.59
C ASP A 237 -2.90 8.82 0.77
N LEU A 238 -3.91 8.23 1.42
CA LEU A 238 -4.93 7.45 0.71
C LEU A 238 -5.70 8.30 -0.30
N ARG A 239 -5.97 9.58 0.03
CA ARG A 239 -6.59 10.51 -0.91
C ARG A 239 -5.69 10.82 -2.10
N CYS A 240 -4.37 10.97 -1.89
CA CYS A 240 -3.40 11.13 -2.96
C CYS A 240 -3.37 9.90 -3.86
N THR A 241 -3.36 8.69 -3.28
CA THR A 241 -3.45 7.42 -4.04
C THR A 241 -4.70 7.37 -4.92
N ILE A 242 -5.88 7.69 -4.38
CA ILE A 242 -7.13 7.75 -5.16
C ILE A 242 -7.10 8.85 -6.23
N THR A 243 -6.39 9.95 -5.97
CA THR A 243 -6.23 11.04 -6.95
C THR A 243 -5.35 10.61 -8.11
N ALA A 244 -4.23 9.92 -7.84
CA ALA A 244 -3.38 9.33 -8.86
C ALA A 244 -4.15 8.29 -9.71
N ALA A 245 -4.98 7.45 -9.09
CA ALA A 245 -5.88 6.54 -9.82
C ALA A 245 -6.84 7.30 -10.76
N LEU A 246 -7.41 8.42 -10.31
CA LEU A 246 -8.26 9.29 -11.14
C LEU A 246 -7.50 9.90 -12.31
N GLU A 247 -6.23 10.24 -12.15
CA GLU A 247 -5.37 10.76 -13.20
C GLU A 247 -5.04 9.68 -14.24
N VAL A 248 -4.72 8.46 -13.80
CA VAL A 248 -4.52 7.30 -14.71
C VAL A 248 -5.77 7.05 -15.56
N THR A 249 -6.97 7.06 -14.96
CA THR A 249 -8.22 6.89 -15.72
C THR A 249 -8.53 8.04 -16.69
N GLN A 250 -7.90 9.20 -16.52
CA GLN A 250 -8.01 10.34 -17.44
C GLN A 250 -6.91 10.33 -18.51
N GLY A 251 -5.71 9.86 -18.15
CA GLY A 251 -4.51 9.81 -18.97
C GLY A 251 -4.44 8.62 -19.93
N ALA A 252 -5.22 7.56 -19.72
CA ALA A 252 -5.34 6.43 -20.64
C ALA A 252 -5.87 6.80 -22.05
N GLY A 253 -6.19 8.07 -22.30
CA GLY A 253 -6.48 8.65 -23.63
C GLY A 253 -5.33 9.41 -24.29
N HIS A 254 -4.14 9.55 -23.67
CA HIS A 254 -3.01 10.28 -24.24
C HIS A 254 -1.72 9.45 -24.14
N VAL A 255 -1.47 8.63 -25.16
CA VAL A 255 -0.12 8.17 -25.49
C VAL A 255 0.54 9.29 -26.31
N PRO A 256 1.58 9.97 -25.81
CA PRO A 256 2.39 10.83 -26.66
C PRO A 256 3.38 9.92 -27.39
N THR A 257 2.98 9.37 -28.53
CA THR A 257 3.95 8.85 -29.50
C THR A 257 4.74 10.03 -30.03
N GLY A 258 6.03 10.08 -29.66
CA GLY A 258 6.97 11.09 -30.13
C GLY A 258 7.01 11.14 -31.66
N GLY A 259 6.82 12.34 -32.19
CA GLY A 259 6.85 12.60 -33.63
C GLY A 259 6.63 14.07 -33.95
N SER A 260 7.71 14.85 -33.89
CA SER A 260 8.06 16.01 -34.74
C SER A 260 6.99 17.08 -35.07
N THR A 261 7.30 18.31 -34.64
CA THR A 261 7.17 19.60 -35.36
C THR A 261 5.81 20.06 -35.91
N GLY A 262 5.37 21.24 -35.48
CA GLY A 262 4.59 22.15 -36.32
C GLY A 262 3.33 22.73 -35.68
N GLU A 263 3.44 24.00 -35.30
CA GLU A 263 2.42 25.06 -35.24
C GLU A 263 0.91 24.76 -35.18
N SER A 264 0.26 25.61 -34.38
CA SER A 264 -1.14 26.06 -34.42
C SER A 264 -2.07 25.46 -33.38
N GLY A 265 -2.48 26.34 -32.46
CA GLY A 265 -3.39 26.06 -31.37
C GLY A 265 -4.73 25.49 -31.84
N LYS A 266 -5.01 24.28 -31.39
CA LYS A 266 -6.36 23.74 -31.28
C LYS A 266 -6.47 23.07 -29.93
N ARG A 267 -7.32 23.64 -29.08
CA ARG A 267 -7.69 23.12 -27.76
C ARG A 267 -8.18 21.68 -27.96
N VAL A 268 -7.36 20.70 -27.58
CA VAL A 268 -7.73 19.29 -27.64
C VAL A 268 -8.85 19.07 -26.61
N GLU A 269 -10.06 18.87 -27.09
CA GLU A 269 -11.18 18.47 -26.25
C GLU A 269 -10.87 17.13 -25.61
N ALA A 270 -10.92 17.06 -24.27
CA ALA A 270 -10.75 15.84 -23.52
C ALA A 270 -11.71 14.77 -24.03
N LYS A 271 -11.16 13.67 -24.56
CA LYS A 271 -11.94 12.52 -25.05
C LYS A 271 -12.84 12.03 -23.92
N LYS A 272 -14.16 12.00 -24.15
CA LYS A 272 -15.13 11.53 -23.14
C LYS A 272 -14.78 10.09 -22.75
N PRO A 273 -14.91 9.69 -21.47
CA PRO A 273 -14.63 8.34 -21.02
C PRO A 273 -15.41 7.33 -21.88
N ASP A 274 -14.64 6.41 -22.47
CA ASP A 274 -15.02 5.41 -23.48
C ASP A 274 -15.80 4.25 -22.78
N GLY A 275 -16.95 4.55 -22.17
CA GLY A 275 -17.88 3.52 -21.69
C GLY A 275 -18.73 3.88 -20.46
N PRO A 276 -19.91 3.26 -20.28
CA PRO A 276 -20.71 3.41 -19.06
C PRO A 276 -20.00 2.91 -17.78
N CYS A 277 -19.15 1.87 -17.89
CA CYS A 277 -18.42 1.28 -16.77
C CYS A 277 -17.36 2.25 -16.21
N ASP A 278 -16.54 2.85 -17.08
CA ASP A 278 -15.51 3.83 -16.70
C ASP A 278 -16.10 5.06 -16.03
N ARG A 279 -17.25 5.53 -16.50
CA ARG A 279 -17.98 6.63 -15.85
C ARG A 279 -18.44 6.27 -14.45
N LYS A 280 -18.91 5.04 -14.22
CA LYS A 280 -19.34 4.58 -12.90
C LYS A 280 -18.13 4.47 -11.97
N HIS A 281 -17.04 3.86 -12.43
CA HIS A 281 -15.81 3.73 -11.65
C HIS A 281 -15.21 5.10 -11.28
N ARG A 282 -15.10 6.01 -12.24
CA ARG A 282 -14.65 7.39 -12.00
C ARG A 282 -15.52 8.13 -10.98
N ARG A 283 -16.85 7.98 -11.04
CA ARG A 283 -17.75 8.58 -10.04
C ARG A 283 -17.50 8.03 -8.64
N LYS A 284 -17.24 6.72 -8.50
CA LYS A 284 -16.90 6.10 -7.22
C LYS A 284 -15.60 6.67 -6.66
N LEU A 285 -14.56 6.78 -7.49
CA LEU A 285 -13.28 7.37 -7.07
C LEU A 285 -13.44 8.84 -6.63
N ILE A 286 -14.20 9.65 -7.36
CA ILE A 286 -14.49 11.04 -6.96
C ILE A 286 -15.25 11.10 -5.63
N ALA A 287 -16.22 10.20 -5.42
CA ALA A 287 -16.97 10.13 -4.16
C ALA A 287 -16.07 9.73 -2.99
N ALA A 288 -15.19 8.74 -3.18
CA ALA A 288 -14.21 8.31 -2.18
C ALA A 288 -13.20 9.42 -1.87
N GLN A 289 -12.67 10.11 -2.89
CA GLN A 289 -11.76 11.25 -2.71
C GLN A 289 -12.39 12.38 -1.87
N ARG A 290 -13.67 12.70 -2.11
CA ARG A 290 -14.41 13.69 -1.32
C ARG A 290 -14.68 13.22 0.11
N LYS A 291 -15.00 11.92 0.27
CA LYS A 291 -15.23 11.31 1.59
C LYS A 291 -13.95 11.32 2.42
N LEU A 292 -12.80 11.00 1.82
CA LEU A 292 -11.50 11.10 2.49
C LEU A 292 -11.21 12.53 2.91
N LEU A 293 -11.42 13.53 2.05
CA LEU A 293 -11.26 14.94 2.46
C LEU A 293 -12.13 15.29 3.67
N PHE A 294 -13.37 14.82 3.69
CA PHE A 294 -14.27 14.99 4.83
C PHE A 294 -13.73 14.30 6.10
N PHE A 295 -13.26 13.06 6.00
CA PHE A 295 -12.69 12.35 7.14
C PHE A 295 -11.36 12.96 7.61
N THR A 296 -10.54 13.48 6.72
CA THR A 296 -9.30 14.20 7.07
C THR A 296 -9.63 15.46 7.87
N ALA A 297 -10.59 16.26 7.41
CA ALA A 297 -11.08 17.42 8.16
C ALA A 297 -11.71 17.00 9.50
N TRP A 298 -12.50 15.93 9.50
CA TRP A 298 -13.14 15.41 10.71
C TRP A 298 -12.13 14.98 11.76
N ALA A 299 -11.18 14.13 11.38
CA ALA A 299 -10.12 13.64 12.25
C ALA A 299 -9.25 14.80 12.77
N ASN A 300 -8.96 15.79 11.94
CA ASN A 300 -8.19 16.96 12.33
C ASN A 300 -8.87 17.80 13.43
N GLU A 301 -10.20 17.80 13.51
CA GLU A 301 -10.95 18.50 14.56
C GLU A 301 -11.21 17.63 15.81
N GLN A 302 -10.82 16.34 15.80
CA GLN A 302 -10.97 15.47 16.96
C GLN A 302 -9.85 15.63 17.98
N ARG A 303 -10.17 15.27 19.22
CA ARG A 303 -9.23 15.20 20.33
C ARG A 303 -8.58 13.81 20.40
N ASN A 304 -7.45 13.73 21.10
CA ASN A 304 -6.68 12.48 21.23
C ASN A 304 -7.45 11.34 21.91
N ASP A 305 -8.38 11.64 22.83
CA ASP A 305 -9.23 10.65 23.48
C ASP A 305 -10.09 9.83 22.51
N VAL A 306 -10.48 10.43 21.37
CA VAL A 306 -11.19 9.69 20.32
C VAL A 306 -10.28 8.63 19.70
N PHE A 307 -9.02 8.96 19.41
CA PHE A 307 -8.10 8.02 18.78
C PHE A 307 -7.69 6.90 19.73
N SER A 308 -7.47 7.19 21.01
CA SER A 308 -7.20 6.15 22.02
C SER A 308 -8.37 5.18 22.19
N LEU A 309 -9.61 5.66 22.17
CA LEU A 309 -10.79 4.78 22.19
C LEU A 309 -10.85 3.85 20.97
N LEU A 310 -10.51 4.36 19.78
CA LEU A 310 -10.52 3.58 18.55
C LEU A 310 -9.35 2.59 18.49
N GLU A 311 -8.18 2.98 18.98
CA GLU A 311 -7.01 2.10 19.17
C GLU A 311 -7.37 0.89 20.05
N GLU A 312 -8.00 1.13 21.21
CA GLU A 312 -8.45 0.06 22.12
C GLU A 312 -9.38 -0.91 21.40
N ARG A 313 -10.37 -0.40 20.65
CA ARG A 313 -11.32 -1.23 19.89
C ARG A 313 -10.64 -2.08 18.81
N CYS A 314 -9.67 -1.53 18.09
CA CYS A 314 -8.89 -2.28 17.10
C CYS A 314 -8.01 -3.34 17.78
N SER A 315 -7.42 -3.00 18.93
CA SER A 315 -6.58 -3.90 19.71
C SER A 315 -7.36 -5.08 20.27
N ASP A 316 -8.57 -4.86 20.79
CA ASP A 316 -9.47 -5.91 21.26
C ASP A 316 -9.83 -6.90 20.14
N THR A 317 -10.12 -6.35 18.95
CA THR A 317 -10.45 -7.16 17.78
C THR A 317 -9.24 -7.99 17.34
N TRP A 318 -8.06 -7.37 17.30
CA TRP A 318 -6.80 -8.07 17.04
C TRP A 318 -6.54 -9.19 18.05
N ASN A 319 -6.65 -8.93 19.36
CA ASN A 319 -6.41 -9.91 20.41
C ASN A 319 -7.38 -11.09 20.34
N SER A 320 -8.64 -10.83 20.02
CA SER A 320 -9.66 -11.87 19.79
C SER A 320 -9.31 -12.77 18.60
N LEU A 321 -8.88 -12.16 17.48
CA LEU A 321 -8.45 -12.88 16.29
C LEU A 321 -7.14 -13.66 16.54
N ALA A 322 -6.15 -13.04 17.16
CA ALA A 322 -4.87 -13.66 17.50
C ALA A 322 -5.03 -14.89 18.40
N THR A 323 -5.94 -14.83 19.38
CA THR A 323 -6.30 -15.99 20.20
C THR A 323 -6.88 -17.12 19.34
N THR A 324 -7.74 -16.78 18.38
CA THR A 324 -8.32 -17.76 17.44
C THR A 324 -7.26 -18.40 16.54
N PHE A 325 -6.26 -17.64 16.08
CA PHE A 325 -5.14 -18.18 15.30
C PHE A 325 -4.22 -19.09 16.14
N SER A 326 -3.92 -18.68 17.38
CA SER A 326 -3.12 -19.49 18.30
C SER A 326 -3.82 -20.83 18.61
N VAL A 327 -5.14 -20.80 18.90
CA VAL A 327 -5.94 -22.02 19.11
C VAL A 327 -5.96 -22.89 17.85
N SER A 328 -6.10 -22.30 16.66
CA SER A 328 -6.10 -23.03 15.39
C SER A 328 -4.77 -23.73 15.11
N ASN A 329 -3.63 -23.07 15.38
CA ASN A 329 -2.31 -23.70 15.24
C ASN A 329 -2.12 -24.86 16.23
N THR A 330 -2.55 -24.71 17.49
CA THR A 330 -2.49 -25.81 18.46
C THR A 330 -3.44 -26.97 18.16
N ALA A 331 -4.54 -26.71 17.43
CA ALA A 331 -5.47 -27.74 16.96
C ALA A 331 -4.91 -28.49 15.74
N VAL A 332 -4.26 -27.77 14.81
CA VAL A 332 -3.55 -28.37 13.66
C VAL A 332 -2.35 -29.21 14.12
N GLU A 333 -1.60 -28.75 15.14
CA GLU A 333 -0.54 -29.54 15.77
C GLU A 333 -1.07 -30.80 16.49
N LYS A 334 -2.33 -30.77 16.97
CA LYS A 334 -2.98 -31.94 17.59
C LYS A 334 -3.61 -32.90 16.57
N GLU A 335 -3.85 -32.48 15.32
CA GLU A 335 -4.36 -33.35 14.24
C GLU A 335 -3.28 -33.86 13.27
N GLY A 336 -1.98 -33.63 13.54
CA GLY A 336 -0.91 -34.40 12.92
C GLY A 336 -0.68 -34.12 11.43
N ILE A 337 -0.55 -32.86 11.05
CA ILE A 337 0.08 -32.49 9.78
C ILE A 337 1.36 -31.72 10.09
N LEU A 338 2.48 -32.45 10.10
CA LEU A 338 3.82 -31.86 10.07
C LEU A 338 3.97 -31.07 8.77
N LEU A 339 4.00 -29.75 8.87
CA LEU A 339 4.77 -28.93 7.96
C LEU A 339 5.94 -28.37 8.78
N GLN A 340 7.08 -29.03 8.62
CA GLN A 340 8.35 -28.62 9.20
C GLN A 340 9.04 -27.57 8.29
N PRO A 341 9.94 -26.76 8.87
CA PRO A 341 10.27 -25.39 8.44
C PRO A 341 11.02 -25.27 7.12
#